data_AF-A0AAE9HW85-F1
#
_entry.id   AF-A0AAE9HW85-F1
#
_cell.length_a   1.000
_cell.length_b   1.000
_cell.length_c   1.000
_cell.angle_alpha   90.00
_cell.angle_beta   90.00
_cell.angle_gamma   90.00
#
_symmetry.space_group_name_H-M   'P 1'
#
loop_
_entity.id
_entity.type
_entity.pdbx_description
1 polymer ?
#
loop_
_entity_poly.entity_id
_entity_poly.type
_entity_poly.pdbx_seq_one_letter_code
_entity_poly.pdbx_strand_id
1 'polypeptide(L)'
;MRIRSQKDFASGLMFMLVGFGFSFVARGYSMGTAAKMGPGYFPFWLGIVLAILGALVLWGSLSSKGEEDQLARWDIKTLLWILGAVVLFGLLLKPLGMVLSVIVLVLASSMASHEFSWKGAILNAVILVVISMGAFVYGINLQMPVWPAFLAN
;
A
#
# COMPACT_ATOMS: atom_id res chain seq x y z
N MET A 1 23.58 13.47 -20.29
CA MET A 1 22.78 12.44 -19.57
C MET A 1 21.56 12.15 -20.42
N ARG A 2 21.35 10.92 -20.89
CA ARG A 2 20.25 10.56 -21.79
C ARG A 2 19.31 9.64 -21.01
N ILE A 3 18.08 10.10 -20.78
CA ILE A 3 17.04 9.32 -20.09
C ILE A 3 16.58 8.23 -21.07
N ARG A 4 16.91 6.96 -20.80
CA ARG A 4 16.53 5.84 -21.69
C ARG A 4 15.31 5.07 -21.21
N SER A 5 15.22 4.75 -19.92
CA SER A 5 13.98 4.21 -19.33
C SER A 5 13.14 5.38 -18.80
N GLN A 6 12.18 5.83 -19.60
CA GLN A 6 11.27 6.90 -19.15
C GLN A 6 10.44 6.42 -17.96
N LYS A 7 10.04 5.15 -17.97
CA LYS A 7 9.21 4.50 -16.94
C LYS A 7 9.90 4.47 -15.57
N ASP A 8 11.17 4.07 -15.52
CA ASP A 8 11.94 4.05 -14.27
C ASP A 8 12.24 5.45 -13.78
N PHE A 9 12.55 6.38 -14.69
CA PHE A 9 12.76 7.78 -14.33
C PHE A 9 11.49 8.39 -13.70
N ALA A 10 10.33 8.21 -14.34
CA ALA A 10 9.08 8.77 -13.83
C ALA A 10 8.59 8.09 -12.55
N SER A 11 8.68 6.76 -12.46
CA SER A 11 8.30 6.03 -11.24
C SER A 11 9.25 6.33 -10.08
N GLY A 12 10.55 6.39 -10.33
CA GLY A 12 11.55 6.81 -9.34
C GLY A 12 11.32 8.24 -8.85
N LEU A 13 11.02 9.18 -9.75
CA LEU A 13 10.67 10.54 -9.38
C LEU A 13 9.36 10.60 -8.58
N MET A 14 8.35 9.83 -8.98
CA MET A 14 7.08 9.75 -8.27
C MET A 14 7.26 9.20 -6.84
N PHE A 15 7.97 8.09 -6.67
CA PHE A 15 8.28 7.53 -5.35
C PHE A 15 9.11 8.50 -4.49
N MET A 16 10.08 9.20 -5.10
CA MET A 16 10.86 10.22 -4.41
C MET A 16 9.96 11.34 -3.88
N LEU A 17 9.14 11.95 -4.75
CA LEU A 17 8.27 13.08 -4.38
C LEU A 17 7.20 12.68 -3.37
N VAL A 18 6.53 11.55 -3.59
CA VAL A 18 5.50 11.03 -2.68
C VAL A 18 6.12 10.67 -1.33
N GLY A 19 7.26 9.96 -1.33
CA GLY A 19 7.98 9.59 -0.12
C GLY A 19 8.38 10.81 0.71
N PHE A 20 9.02 11.81 0.09
CA PHE A 20 9.35 13.07 0.75
C PHE A 20 8.10 13.81 1.25
N GLY A 21 7.03 13.83 0.46
CA GLY A 21 5.76 14.45 0.84
C GLY A 21 5.18 13.83 2.12
N PHE A 22 5.06 12.50 2.17
CA PHE A 22 4.60 11.80 3.36
C PHE A 22 5.54 12.02 4.56
N SER A 23 6.85 11.93 4.37
CA SER A 23 7.81 12.19 5.46
C SER A 23 7.78 13.63 5.96
N PHE A 24 7.48 14.59 5.10
CA PHE A 24 7.35 15.99 5.50
C PHE A 24 6.06 16.22 6.29
N VAL A 25 4.92 15.77 5.77
CA VAL A 25 3.60 15.91 6.41
C VAL A 25 3.55 15.16 7.75
N ALA A 26 4.15 13.97 7.82
CA ALA A 26 4.19 13.14 9.02
C ALA A 26 4.89 13.81 10.22
N ARG A 27 5.75 14.82 9.99
CA ARG A 27 6.39 15.59 11.08
C ARG A 27 5.37 16.41 11.89
N GLY A 28 4.22 16.73 11.32
CA GLY A 28 3.12 17.40 12.01
C GLY A 28 2.33 16.50 12.95
N TYR A 29 2.58 15.18 12.92
CA TYR A 29 1.89 14.20 13.76
C TYR A 29 2.82 13.69 14.87
N SER A 30 2.24 13.21 15.97
CA SER A 30 3.03 12.62 17.05
C SER A 30 3.74 11.35 16.56
N MET A 31 5.06 11.28 16.81
CA MET A 31 5.87 10.10 16.48
C MET A 31 5.70 8.98 17.51
N GLY A 32 5.49 9.32 18.79
CA GLY A 32 5.47 8.33 19.86
C GLY A 32 6.83 7.64 20.01
N THR A 33 6.82 6.34 20.31
CA THR A 33 8.04 5.51 20.40
C THR A 33 7.91 4.28 19.49
N ALA A 34 9.01 3.56 19.26
CA ALA A 34 8.96 2.32 18.48
C ALA A 34 8.00 1.27 19.08
N ALA A 35 7.83 1.25 20.41
CA ALA A 35 6.90 0.36 21.11
C ALA A 35 5.45 0.90 21.16
N LYS A 36 5.26 2.21 20.98
CA LYS A 36 3.95 2.88 20.96
C LYS A 36 3.96 3.90 19.83
N MET A 37 3.89 3.39 18.61
CA MET A 37 3.99 4.20 17.40
C MET A 37 2.82 5.17 17.31
N GLY A 38 3.12 6.47 17.22
CA GLY A 38 2.12 7.48 16.92
C GLY A 38 1.73 7.47 15.43
N PRO A 39 0.67 8.20 15.05
CA PRO A 39 0.17 8.22 13.67
C PRO A 39 1.20 8.74 12.65
N GLY A 40 2.18 9.54 13.08
CA GLY A 40 3.27 10.02 12.23
C GLY A 40 4.40 9.01 12.01
N TYR A 41 4.58 8.03 12.91
CA TYR A 41 5.75 7.16 12.91
C TYR A 41 5.89 6.34 11.62
N PHE A 42 4.82 5.63 11.24
CA PHE A 42 4.81 4.74 10.09
C PHE A 42 4.91 5.52 8.76
N PRO A 43 4.08 6.55 8.50
CA PRO A 43 4.19 7.34 7.27
C PRO A 43 5.55 8.04 7.12
N PHE A 44 6.17 8.48 8.23
CA PHE A 44 7.47 9.15 8.20
C PHE A 44 8.58 8.23 7.70
N TRP A 45 8.78 7.10 8.39
CA TRP A 45 9.85 6.16 8.07
C TRP A 45 9.61 5.45 6.74
N LEU A 46 8.36 5.06 6.47
CA LEU A 46 8.02 4.47 5.17
C LEU A 46 8.26 5.47 4.03
N GLY A 47 7.93 6.75 4.23
CA GLY A 47 8.21 7.82 3.27
C GLY A 47 9.70 8.01 3.01
N ILE A 48 10.56 7.90 4.05
CA ILE A 48 12.02 8.00 3.90
C ILE A 48 12.53 6.83 3.06
N VAL A 49 12.13 5.60 3.38
CA VAL A 49 12.52 4.40 2.63
C VAL A 49 12.07 4.52 1.18
N LEU A 50 10.82 4.94 0.95
CA LEU A 50 10.28 5.14 -0.39
C LEU A 50 11.05 6.22 -1.16
N ALA A 51 11.44 7.31 -0.50
CA ALA A 51 12.22 8.38 -1.11
C ALA A 51 13.63 7.91 -1.51
N ILE A 52 14.29 7.12 -0.66
CA ILE A 52 15.60 6.52 -0.96
C ILE A 52 15.50 5.54 -2.12
N LEU A 53 14.52 4.62 -2.11
CA LEU A 53 14.30 3.68 -3.19
C LEU A 53 14.00 4.41 -4.51
N GLY A 54 13.16 5.46 -4.48
CA GLY A 54 12.89 6.33 -5.62
C GLY A 54 14.16 7.00 -6.16
N ALA A 55 15.04 7.48 -5.28
CA ALA A 55 16.34 8.04 -5.66
C ALA A 55 17.25 7.02 -6.34
N LEU A 56 17.33 5.80 -5.81
CA LEU A 56 18.13 4.72 -6.39
C LEU A 56 17.62 4.32 -7.78
N VAL A 57 16.30 4.19 -7.95
CA VAL A 57 15.68 3.88 -9.24
C VAL A 57 15.90 5.02 -10.24
N LEU A 58 15.71 6.27 -9.82
CA LEU A 58 15.93 7.45 -10.67
C LEU A 58 17.40 7.54 -11.10
N TRP A 59 18.34 7.31 -10.18
CA TRP A 59 19.77 7.27 -10.49
C TRP A 59 20.11 6.13 -11.47
N GLY A 60 19.54 4.94 -11.26
CA GLY A 60 19.69 3.79 -12.16
C GLY A 60 19.20 4.09 -13.57
N SER A 61 18.08 4.82 -13.71
CA SER A 61 17.49 5.18 -15.01
C SER A 61 18.36 6.11 -15.87
N LEU A 62 19.32 6.81 -15.25
CA LEU A 62 20.30 7.68 -15.91
C LEU A 62 21.53 6.90 -16.44
N SER A 63 21.68 5.62 -16.07
CA SER A 63 22.80 4.77 -16.50
C SER A 63 22.63 4.25 -17.92
N SER A 64 23.74 4.18 -18.68
CA SER A 64 23.76 3.88 -20.12
C SER A 64 23.43 2.42 -20.50
N LYS A 65 23.04 1.57 -19.54
CA LYS A 65 22.81 0.13 -19.71
C LYS A 65 21.33 -0.29 -19.76
N GLY A 66 20.38 0.64 -19.67
CA GLY A 66 18.95 0.33 -19.63
C GLY A 66 18.29 0.14 -21.00
N GLU A 67 17.28 -0.73 -21.06
CA GLU A 67 16.37 -0.90 -22.20
C GLU A 67 15.56 0.39 -22.47
N GLU A 68 15.29 0.68 -23.74
CA GLU A 68 14.48 1.85 -24.12
C GLU A 68 13.00 1.52 -23.95
N ASP A 69 12.40 1.99 -22.85
CA ASP A 69 11.00 1.72 -22.51
C ASP A 69 10.21 3.03 -22.37
N GLN A 70 9.08 3.12 -23.05
CA GLN A 70 8.24 4.34 -23.07
C GLN A 70 7.27 4.36 -21.89
N LEU A 71 6.91 5.56 -21.42
CA LEU A 71 5.85 5.68 -20.42
C LEU A 71 4.53 5.16 -20.98
N ALA A 72 3.98 4.12 -20.35
CA ALA A 72 2.61 3.72 -20.60
C ALA A 72 1.64 4.86 -20.26
N ARG A 73 0.50 4.90 -20.95
CA ARG A 73 -0.57 5.87 -20.65
C ARG A 73 -1.08 5.67 -19.23
N TRP A 74 -1.46 6.77 -18.59
CA TRP A 74 -2.03 6.73 -17.23
C TRP A 74 -3.34 5.95 -17.23
N ASP A 75 -3.39 4.86 -16.46
CA ASP A 75 -4.60 4.08 -16.26
C ASP A 75 -5.38 4.60 -15.04
N ILE A 76 -6.08 5.71 -15.26
CA ILE A 76 -6.89 6.38 -14.23
C ILE A 76 -7.96 5.45 -13.67
N LYS A 77 -8.49 4.52 -14.49
CA LYS A 77 -9.53 3.57 -14.07
C LYS A 77 -8.97 2.64 -13.00
N THR A 78 -7.82 2.01 -13.28
CA THR A 78 -7.13 1.14 -12.31
C THR A 78 -6.75 1.90 -11.05
N LEU A 79 -6.23 3.13 -11.18
CA LEU A 79 -5.89 3.98 -10.04
C LEU A 79 -7.09 4.25 -9.14
N LEU A 80 -8.21 4.70 -9.71
CA LEU A 80 -9.44 4.98 -8.96
C LEU A 80 -10.03 3.71 -8.34
N TRP A 81 -9.90 2.56 -9.00
CA TRP A 81 -10.39 1.29 -8.47
C TRP A 81 -9.61 0.86 -7.21
N ILE A 82 -8.28 0.93 -7.25
CA ILE A 82 -7.43 0.59 -6.11
C ILE A 82 -7.67 1.57 -4.95
N LEU A 83 -7.70 2.86 -5.22
CA LEU A 83 -8.00 3.87 -4.19
C LEU A 83 -9.40 3.67 -3.60
N GLY A 84 -10.40 3.37 -4.44
CA GLY A 84 -11.76 3.04 -4.02
C GLY A 84 -11.82 1.81 -3.12
N ALA A 85 -11.07 0.75 -3.43
CA ALA A 85 -10.98 -0.45 -2.60
C ALA A 85 -10.38 -0.15 -1.21
N VAL A 86 -9.34 0.70 -1.15
CA VAL A 86 -8.73 1.12 0.12
C VAL A 86 -9.68 1.98 0.95
N VAL A 87 -10.40 2.93 0.33
CA VAL A 87 -11.42 3.73 1.02
C VAL A 87 -12.54 2.85 1.54
N LEU A 88 -13.03 1.92 0.72
CA LEU A 88 -14.07 0.96 1.10
C LEU A 88 -13.63 0.10 2.30
N PHE A 89 -12.39 -0.38 2.31
CA PHE A 89 -11.82 -1.09 3.46
C PHE A 89 -11.92 -0.25 4.74
N GLY A 90 -11.49 1.01 4.70
CA GLY A 90 -11.54 1.90 5.86
C GLY A 90 -12.97 2.12 6.38
N LEU A 91 -13.95 2.22 5.49
CA LEU A 91 -15.36 2.37 5.84
C LEU A 91 -15.96 1.08 6.43
N LEU A 92 -15.57 -0.09 5.92
CA LEU A 92 -16.07 -1.38 6.36
C LEU A 92 -15.40 -1.91 7.64
N LEU A 93 -14.21 -1.41 7.97
CA LEU A 93 -13.43 -1.90 9.12
C LEU A 93 -14.19 -1.83 10.44
N LYS A 94 -14.91 -0.74 10.70
CA LYS A 94 -15.71 -0.58 11.92
C LYS A 94 -16.94 -1.51 11.97
N PRO A 95 -17.82 -1.56 10.94
CA PRO A 95 -19.02 -2.41 11.00
C PRO A 95 -18.76 -3.90 10.76
N LEU A 96 -17.86 -4.26 9.85
CA LEU A 96 -17.63 -5.65 9.42
C LEU A 96 -16.45 -6.32 10.11
N GLY A 97 -15.61 -5.56 10.79
CA GLY A 97 -14.38 -6.05 11.40
C GLY A 97 -13.27 -6.35 10.38
N MET A 98 -12.10 -6.71 10.90
CA MET A 98 -10.88 -6.94 10.13
C MET A 98 -11.06 -8.04 9.08
N VAL A 99 -11.63 -9.19 9.46
CA VAL A 99 -11.67 -10.39 8.60
C VAL A 99 -12.41 -10.10 7.31
N LEU A 100 -13.65 -9.63 7.41
CA LEU A 100 -14.47 -9.33 6.24
C LEU A 100 -13.92 -8.14 5.45
N SER A 101 -13.41 -7.11 6.13
CA SER A 101 -12.86 -5.94 5.44
C SER A 101 -11.63 -6.30 4.60
N VAL A 102 -10.72 -7.13 5.11
CA VAL A 102 -9.57 -7.62 4.35
C VAL A 102 -10.01 -8.46 3.15
N ILE A 103 -11.02 -9.33 3.31
CA ILE A 103 -11.56 -10.12 2.18
C ILE A 103 -12.08 -9.17 1.09
N VAL A 104 -12.91 -8.19 1.46
CA VAL A 104 -13.44 -7.21 0.50
C VAL A 104 -12.31 -6.43 -0.17
N LEU A 105 -11.32 -5.97 0.60
CA LEU A 105 -10.16 -5.24 0.06
C LEU A 105 -9.40 -6.08 -0.97
N VAL A 106 -9.09 -7.34 -0.66
CA VAL A 106 -8.31 -8.22 -1.54
C VAL A 106 -9.10 -8.55 -2.80
N LEU A 107 -10.38 -8.89 -2.68
CA LEU A 107 -11.22 -9.22 -3.84
C LEU A 107 -11.43 -7.98 -4.72
N ALA A 108 -11.77 -6.84 -4.14
CA ALA A 108 -11.95 -5.58 -4.85
C ALA A 108 -10.68 -5.15 -5.59
N SER A 109 -9.52 -5.23 -4.92
CA SER A 109 -8.23 -4.89 -5.52
C SER A 109 -7.82 -5.89 -6.61
N SER A 110 -8.11 -7.18 -6.41
CA SER A 110 -7.78 -8.23 -7.38
C SER A 110 -8.55 -8.08 -8.69
N MET A 111 -9.78 -7.54 -8.66
CA MET A 111 -10.56 -7.25 -9.87
C MET A 111 -9.95 -6.14 -10.75
N ALA A 112 -9.03 -5.33 -10.23
CA ALA A 112 -8.28 -4.36 -11.04
C ALA A 112 -7.14 -5.02 -11.84
N SER A 113 -6.78 -6.28 -11.52
CA SER A 113 -5.72 -6.99 -12.23
C SER A 113 -6.20 -7.48 -13.59
N HIS A 114 -5.36 -7.32 -14.62
CA HIS A 114 -5.60 -7.87 -15.94
C HIS A 114 -5.49 -9.40 -15.98
N GLU A 115 -4.82 -10.00 -14.98
CA GLU A 115 -4.66 -11.45 -14.81
C GLU A 115 -5.52 -11.97 -13.64
N PHE A 116 -6.77 -11.52 -13.56
CA PHE A 116 -7.66 -11.91 -12.47
C PHE A 116 -8.01 -13.41 -12.52
N SER A 117 -7.75 -14.12 -11.42
CA SER A 117 -8.25 -15.48 -11.20
C SER A 117 -8.97 -15.58 -9.87
N TRP A 118 -10.21 -16.08 -9.89
CA TRP A 118 -11.02 -16.25 -8.68
C TRP A 118 -10.35 -17.16 -7.65
N LYS A 119 -9.71 -18.25 -8.11
CA LYS A 119 -8.98 -19.17 -7.23
C LYS A 119 -7.80 -18.47 -6.55
N GLY A 120 -7.01 -17.70 -7.30
CA GLY A 120 -5.87 -16.95 -6.75
C GLY A 120 -6.31 -15.86 -5.78
N ALA A 121 -7.36 -15.10 -6.12
CA ALA A 121 -7.88 -14.02 -5.29
C ALA A 121 -8.45 -14.53 -3.96
N ILE A 122 -9.25 -15.61 -3.98
CA ILE A 122 -9.80 -16.22 -2.76
C ILE A 122 -8.67 -16.79 -1.89
N LEU A 123 -7.71 -17.51 -2.49
CA LEU A 123 -6.58 -18.05 -1.76
C LEU A 123 -5.75 -16.94 -1.10
N ASN A 124 -5.45 -15.87 -1.84
CA ASN A 124 -4.72 -14.71 -1.32
C ASN A 124 -5.50 -14.03 -0.18
N ALA A 125 -6.81 -13.88 -0.31
CA ALA A 125 -7.66 -13.31 0.74
C ALA A 125 -7.60 -14.14 2.04
N VAL A 126 -7.72 -15.46 1.93
CA VAL A 126 -7.64 -16.36 3.09
C VAL A 126 -6.26 -16.29 3.75
N ILE A 127 -5.17 -16.35 2.97
CA ILE A 127 -3.80 -16.27 3.49
C ILE A 127 -3.58 -14.93 4.20
N LEU A 128 -3.97 -13.82 3.57
CA LEU A 128 -3.82 -12.49 4.15
C LEU A 128 -4.63 -12.31 5.43
N VAL A 129 -5.85 -12.85 5.49
CA VAL A 129 -6.65 -12.85 6.72
C VAL A 129 -5.95 -13.62 7.84
N VAL A 130 -5.44 -14.82 7.55
CA VAL A 130 -4.75 -15.67 8.55
C VAL A 130 -3.49 -14.96 9.06
N ILE A 131 -2.66 -14.42 8.16
CA ILE A 131 -1.45 -13.68 8.54
C ILE A 131 -1.82 -12.42 9.33
N SER A 132 -2.84 -11.67 8.90
CA SER A 132 -3.28 -10.45 9.59
C SER A 132 -3.79 -10.76 10.99
N MET A 133 -4.58 -11.82 11.15
CA MET A 133 -5.08 -12.23 12.46
C MET A 133 -3.92 -12.72 13.35
N GLY A 134 -3.01 -13.54 12.80
CA GLY A 134 -1.80 -13.99 13.48
C GLY A 134 -0.93 -12.84 13.97
N ALA A 135 -0.64 -11.86 13.12
CA ALA A 135 0.23 -10.73 13.45
C ALA A 135 -0.45 -9.70 14.35
N PHE A 136 -1.66 -9.24 13.98
CA PHE A 136 -2.32 -8.11 14.64
C PHE A 136 -3.11 -8.52 15.88
N VAL A 137 -3.86 -9.63 15.84
CA VAL A 137 -4.70 -10.06 16.96
C VAL A 137 -3.87 -10.86 17.95
N TYR A 138 -3.16 -11.89 17.49
CA TYR A 138 -2.42 -12.77 18.39
C TYR A 138 -1.00 -12.26 18.68
N GLY A 139 -0.31 -11.70 17.69
CA GLY A 139 1.08 -11.27 17.81
C GLY A 139 1.27 -10.01 18.67
N ILE A 140 0.62 -8.91 18.28
CA ILE A 140 0.77 -7.62 18.97
C ILE A 140 -0.43 -7.22 19.84
N ASN A 141 -1.47 -8.07 19.90
CA ASN A 141 -2.69 -7.86 20.70
C ASN A 141 -3.37 -6.50 20.43
N LEU A 142 -3.48 -6.15 19.16
CA LEU A 142 -4.07 -4.88 18.75
C LEU A 142 -5.58 -4.88 19.02
N GLN A 143 -6.05 -3.89 19.79
CA GLN A 143 -7.46 -3.70 20.08
C GLN A 143 -8.19 -3.16 18.85
N MET A 144 -8.72 -4.04 18.03
CA MET A 144 -9.52 -3.69 16.85
C MET A 144 -10.65 -4.70 16.62
N PRO A 145 -11.77 -4.30 15.99
CA PRO A 145 -12.87 -5.21 15.71
C PRO A 145 -12.40 -6.29 14.73
N VAL A 146 -12.33 -7.53 15.19
CA VAL A 146 -11.95 -8.68 14.35
C VAL A 146 -13.16 -9.21 13.60
N TRP A 147 -14.25 -9.37 14.35
CA TRP A 147 -15.52 -9.88 13.87
C TRP A 147 -16.51 -8.74 13.57
N PRO A 148 -17.51 -8.99 12.74
CA PRO A 148 -18.55 -8.02 12.46
C PRO A 148 -19.33 -7.65 13.72
N ALA A 149 -19.70 -6.39 13.86
CA ALA A 149 -20.43 -5.88 15.02
C ALA A 149 -21.77 -6.61 15.26
N PHE A 150 -22.36 -7.18 14.22
CA PHE A 150 -23.61 -7.95 14.29
C PHE A 150 -23.44 -9.41 14.74
N LEU A 151 -22.22 -9.96 14.76
CA LEU A 151 -21.92 -11.31 15.30
C LEU A 151 -21.35 -11.28 16.71
N ALA A 152 -20.95 -10.10 17.21
CA ALA A 152 -20.34 -9.90 18.52
C ALA A 152 -21.35 -9.49 19.61
N ASN A 153 -22.65 -9.65 19.35
CA ASN A 153 -23.76 -9.23 20.21
C ASN A 153 -24.60 -10.45 20.62
#